data_AF-A0A2E2VV81-F1
#
_entry.id   AF-A0A2E2VV81-F1
#
_cell.length_a   1.000
_cell.length_b   1.000
_cell.length_c   1.000
_cell.angle_alpha   90.00
_cell.angle_beta   90.00
_cell.angle_gamma   90.00
#
_symmetry.space_group_name_H-M   'P 1'
#
loop_
_entity.id
_entity.type
_entity.pdbx_description
1 polymer ?
#
loop_
_entity_poly.entity_id
_entity_poly.type
_entity_poly.pdbx_seq_one_letter_code
_entity_poly.pdbx_strand_id
1 'polypeptide(L)' 'MKKAITNVTTWLNEFTDLLKALIVFGIVSGILYDDYFGVIGGIGRLMNNINQGGLAGLVALVLVVTWWKKK' A
#
# COMPACT_ATOMS: atom_id res chain seq x y z
N MET A 1 17.01 -20.30 15.15
CA MET A 1 16.63 -19.62 13.88
C MET A 1 15.13 -19.41 13.75
N LYS A 2 14.28 -20.45 13.70
CA LYS A 2 12.81 -20.29 13.59
C LYS A 2 12.20 -19.33 14.63
N LYS A 3 12.56 -19.47 15.91
CA LYS A 3 12.06 -18.61 17.00
C LYS A 3 12.44 -17.14 16.84
N ALA A 4 13.65 -16.85 16.36
CA ALA A 4 14.11 -15.48 16.13
C ALA A 4 13.35 -14.82 14.96
N ILE A 5 13.16 -15.57 13.86
CA ILE A 5 12.37 -15.10 12.71
C ILE A 5 10.91 -14.87 13.11
N THR A 6 10.31 -15.80 13.86
CA THR A 6 8.94 -15.64 14.37
C THR A 6 8.79 -14.39 15.22
N ASN A 7 9.70 -14.12 16.15
CA ASN A 7 9.64 -12.93 16.99
C ASN A 7 9.74 -11.63 16.17
N VAL A 8 10.61 -11.59 15.15
CA VAL A 8 10.73 -10.42 14.26
C VAL A 8 9.46 -10.22 13.45
N THR A 9 8.88 -11.28 12.88
CA THR A 9 7.61 -11.19 12.15
C THR A 9 6.46 -10.72 13.04
N THR A 10 6.37 -11.23 14.27
CA THR A 10 5.34 -10.79 15.23
C THR A 10 5.50 -9.30 15.55
N TRP A 11 6.70 -8.86 15.88
CA TRP A 11 6.96 -7.44 16.16
C TRP A 11 6.66 -6.56 14.94
N LEU A 12 7.01 -6.99 13.72
CA LEU A 12 6.68 -6.28 12.48
C LEU A 12 5.17 -6.19 12.26
N ASN A 13 4.43 -7.26 12.55
CA ASN A 13 2.98 -7.27 12.43
C ASN A 13 2.34 -6.28 13.43
N GLU A 14 2.75 -6.31 14.69
CA GLU A 14 2.27 -5.38 15.72
C GLU A 14 2.59 -3.93 15.35
N PHE A 15 3.80 -3.67 14.87
CA PHE A 15 4.19 -2.35 14.38
C PHE A 15 3.32 -1.90 13.19
N THR A 16 3.05 -2.82 12.25
CA THR A 16 2.17 -2.53 11.11
C THR A 16 0.73 -2.25 11.56
N ASP A 17 0.23 -2.96 12.56
CA ASP A 17 -1.10 -2.72 13.11
C ASP A 17 -1.21 -1.36 13.81
N LEU A 18 -0.16 -0.93 14.50
CA LEU A 18 -0.06 0.44 15.03
C LEU A 18 -0.11 1.48 13.89
N LEU A 19 0.63 1.27 12.81
CA LEU A 19 0.61 2.17 11.66
C LEU A 19 -0.78 2.25 11.02
N LYS A 20 -1.49 1.11 10.89
CA LYS A 20 -2.90 1.10 10.40
C LYS A 20 -3.80 1.93 11.31
N ALA A 21 -3.70 1.78 12.63
CA ALA A 21 -4.48 2.56 13.58
C ALA A 21 -4.20 4.06 13.44
N LEU A 22 -2.94 4.44 13.24
CA LEU A 22 -2.56 5.84 13.02
C LEU A 22 -3.13 6.40 11.71
N ILE A 23 -3.19 5.60 10.64
CA ILE A 23 -3.85 5.99 9.39
C ILE A 23 -5.35 6.21 9.62
N VAL A 24 -6.03 5.31 10.32
CA VAL A 24 -7.46 5.46 10.64
C VAL A 24 -7.70 6.73 11.46
N PHE A 25 -6.87 7.00 12.47
CA PHE A 25 -6.91 8.25 13.23
C PHE A 25 -6.67 9.47 12.35
N GLY A 26 -5.70 9.40 11.44
CA GLY A 26 -5.41 10.42 10.44
C GLY A 26 -6.60 10.73 9.53
N ILE A 27 -7.35 9.70 9.11
CA ILE A 27 -8.57 9.88 8.31
C ILE A 27 -9.67 10.53 9.14
N VAL A 28 -9.94 10.04 10.36
CA VAL A 28 -10.98 10.60 11.23
C VAL A 28 -10.68 12.06 11.58
N SER A 29 -9.44 12.36 11.97
CA SER A 29 -9.01 13.74 12.21
C SER A 29 -9.08 14.59 10.94
N GLY A 30 -8.74 14.05 9.77
CA GLY A 30 -8.86 14.75 8.51
C GLY A 30 -10.31 15.10 8.13
N ILE A 31 -11.28 14.22 8.43
CA ILE A 31 -12.69 14.53 8.22
C ILE A 31 -13.16 15.67 9.14
N LEU A 32 -12.66 15.72 10.37
CA LEU A 32 -13.07 16.72 11.37
C LEU A 32 -12.37 18.08 11.22
N TYR A 33 -11.14 18.09 10.69
CA TYR A 33 -10.26 19.26 10.68
C TYR A 33 -9.65 19.52 9.29
N ASP A 34 -10.43 19.33 8.22
CA ASP A 34 -10.07 19.65 6.82
C ASP A 34 -8.71 19.08 6.38
N ASP A 35 -8.54 17.77 6.56
CA ASP A 35 -7.33 17.00 6.25
C ASP A 35 -6.03 17.58 6.85
N TYR A 36 -6.06 18.06 8.11
CA TYR A 36 -4.93 18.69 8.80
C TYR A 36 -3.58 17.94 8.68
N PHE A 37 -3.60 16.61 8.79
CA PHE A 37 -2.40 15.77 8.67
C PHE A 37 -2.11 15.33 7.22
N GLY A 38 -2.94 15.70 6.25
CA GLY A 38 -2.78 15.40 4.83
C GLY A 38 -2.92 13.92 4.48
N VAL A 39 -3.57 13.13 5.33
CA VAL A 39 -3.66 11.67 5.21
C VAL A 39 -4.63 11.29 4.10
N ILE A 40 -5.76 11.99 3.97
CA ILE A 40 -6.75 11.71 2.92
C ILE A 40 -6.16 12.06 1.55
N GLY A 41 -5.56 13.25 1.41
CA GLY A 41 -4.86 13.65 0.20
C GLY A 41 -3.67 12.73 -0.12
N GLY A 42 -2.95 12.26 0.90
CA GLY A 42 -1.88 11.27 0.78
C GLY A 42 -2.36 9.95 0.19
N ILE A 43 -3.47 9.41 0.70
CA ILE A 43 -4.12 8.20 0.16
C ILE A 43 -4.57 8.44 -1.29
N GLY A 44 -5.16 9.59 -1.60
CA GLY A 44 -5.57 9.93 -2.96
C GLY A 44 -4.40 9.92 -3.96
N ARG A 45 -3.23 10.46 -3.57
CA ARG A 45 -2.00 10.39 -4.38
C ARG A 45 -1.51 8.95 -4.57
N LEU A 46 -1.52 8.15 -3.51
CA LEU A 46 -1.17 6.72 -3.59
C LEU A 46 -2.08 5.97 -4.55
N MET A 47 -3.40 6.18 -4.46
CA MET A 47 -4.38 5.57 -5.37
C MET A 47 -4.16 5.99 -6.82
N ASN A 48 -3.83 7.26 -7.08
CA ASN A 48 -3.52 7.73 -8.44
C ASN A 48 -2.26 7.08 -9.02
N ASN A 49 -1.22 6.90 -8.20
CA ASN A 49 0.01 6.22 -8.61
C ASN A 49 -0.24 4.73 -8.89
N ILE A 50 -1.08 4.07 -8.08
CA ILE A 50 -1.48 2.68 -8.32
C ILE A 50 -2.34 2.58 -9.60
N ASN A 51 -3.21 3.53 -9.87
CA ASN A 51 -4.04 3.53 -11.07
C ASN A 51 -3.17 3.57 -12.34
N GLN A 52 -2.31 4.59 -12.46
CA GLN A 52 -1.49 4.76 -13.66
C GLN A 52 -0.37 3.71 -13.76
N GLY A 53 0.40 3.53 -12.68
CA GLY A 53 1.53 2.60 -12.65
C GLY A 53 1.08 1.13 -12.61
N GLY A 54 -0.03 0.84 -11.93
CA GLY A 54 -0.61 -0.51 -11.86
C GLY A 54 -1.23 -0.94 -13.19
N LEU A 55 -1.97 -0.06 -13.87
CA LEU A 55 -2.47 -0.37 -15.22
C LEU A 55 -1.30 -0.56 -16.19
N ALA A 56 -0.28 0.30 -16.14
CA ALA A 56 0.93 0.15 -16.96
C ALA A 56 1.65 -1.18 -16.68
N GLY A 57 1.76 -1.59 -15.41
CA GLY A 57 2.34 -2.87 -15.02
C GLY A 57 1.55 -4.07 -15.52
N LEU A 58 0.22 -4.02 -15.44
CA LEU A 58 -0.66 -5.07 -15.99
C LEU A 58 -0.54 -5.16 -17.51
N VAL A 59 -0.53 -4.02 -18.21
CA VAL A 59 -0.32 -3.97 -19.66
C VAL A 59 1.04 -4.55 -20.04
N ALA A 60 2.11 -4.21 -19.32
CA ALA A 60 3.44 -4.76 -19.54
C ALA A 60 3.46 -6.29 -19.36
N LEU A 61 2.81 -6.82 -18.32
CA LEU A 61 2.70 -8.27 -18.11
C LEU A 61 1.94 -8.97 -19.25
N VAL A 62 0.83 -8.40 -19.71
CA VAL A 62 0.06 -8.94 -20.85
C VAL A 62 0.90 -8.97 -22.11
N LEU A 63 1.68 -7.92 -22.39
CA LEU A 63 2.59 -7.86 -23.54
C LEU A 63 3.68 -8.94 -23.46
N VAL A 64 4.31 -9.11 -22.30
CA VAL A 64 5.31 -10.17 -22.09
C VAL A 64 4.72 -11.55 -22.33
N VAL A 65 3.56 -11.85 -21.74
CA VAL A 65 2.89 -13.16 -21.88
C VAL A 65 2.47 -13.43 -23.32
N THR A 66 1.94 -12.43 -24.02
CA THR A 66 1.50 -12.58 -25.42
C THR A 66 2.68 -12.76 -26.38
N TRP A 67 3.81 -12.10 -26.16
CA TRP A 67 5.05 -12.37 -26.92
C TRP A 67 5.63 -13.76 -26.63
N TRP A 68 5.48 -14.25 -25.40
CA TRP A 68 5.98 -15.58 -25.05
C TRP A 68 5.19 -16.72 -25.72
N LYS A 69 3.91 -16.51 -26.03
CA LYS A 69 3.07 -17.47 -26.76
C LYS A 69 3.32 -17.54 -28.27
N LYS A 70 4.24 -16.76 -28.83
CA LYS A 70 4.62 -16.82 -30.26
C LYS A 70 5.65 -17.91 -30.60
N LYS A 71 5.80 -18.94 -29.75
CA LYS A 71 6.52 -20.18 -30.07
C LYS A 71 5.56 -21.36 -30.07
#